data_AF-A0A9D6HAV6-F1
#
_entry.id   AF-A0A9D6HAV6-F1
#
_cell.length_a   1.000
_cell.length_b   1.000
_cell.length_c   1.000
_cell.angle_alpha   90.00
_cell.angle_beta   90.00
_cell.angle_gamma   90.00
#
_symmetry.space_group_name_H-M   'P 1'
#
loop_
_entity.id
_entity.type
_entity.pdbx_description
1 polymer ?
#
loop_
_entity_poly.entity_id
_entity_poly.type
_entity_poly.pdbx_seq_one_letter_code
_entity_poly.pdbx_strand_id
1 'polypeptide(L)'
;MKPSIRSLLAAWIEAEQPARIDRDAFAALKRAVAAGLPQGRRLSDRYLVDLLLATDLPVERSLGGIAVDLRGRLHTSRPDEALDALAELGREYEAAGAERRRDLRDAVLRAKDRLRPRLARPSADAEALERLWQGLLTWLENPLVFAPWLAAMRKAKARERLVN
;
A
#
# COMPACT_ATOMS: atom_id res chain seq x y z
N MET A 1 -10.11 14.43 -24.62
CA MET A 1 -10.62 13.82 -23.35
C MET A 1 -10.54 14.87 -22.25
N LYS A 2 -11.55 14.95 -21.36
CA LYS A 2 -11.45 15.84 -20.17
C LYS A 2 -10.42 15.24 -19.20
N PRO A 3 -9.46 16.02 -18.68
CA PRO A 3 -8.48 15.50 -17.74
C PRO A 3 -9.16 15.01 -16.46
N SER A 4 -8.72 13.85 -15.97
CA SER A 4 -9.14 13.28 -14.69
C SER A 4 -8.22 13.77 -13.57
N ILE A 5 -8.67 13.68 -12.31
CA ILE A 5 -7.81 14.00 -11.15
C ILE A 5 -6.55 13.14 -11.16
N ARG A 6 -6.65 11.85 -11.50
CA ARG A 6 -5.50 10.93 -11.57
C ARG A 6 -4.51 11.32 -12.68
N SER A 7 -4.99 11.74 -13.85
CA SER A 7 -4.10 12.20 -14.93
C SER A 7 -3.44 13.54 -14.62
N LEU A 8 -4.14 14.45 -13.94
CA LEU A 8 -3.57 15.72 -13.47
C LEU A 8 -2.52 15.50 -12.38
N LEU A 9 -2.78 14.58 -11.45
CA LEU A 9 -1.81 14.16 -10.44
C LEU A 9 -0.55 13.58 -11.10
N ALA A 10 -0.71 12.65 -12.06
CA ALA A 10 0.41 12.04 -12.75
C ALA A 10 1.26 13.08 -13.50
N ALA A 11 0.61 14.00 -14.23
CA ALA A 11 1.30 15.08 -14.94
C ALA A 11 2.06 16.03 -13.99
N TRP A 12 1.47 16.34 -12.82
CA TRP A 12 2.15 17.17 -11.82
C TRP A 12 3.37 16.46 -11.22
N ILE A 13 3.26 15.16 -10.90
CA ILE A 13 4.38 14.36 -10.40
C ILE A 13 5.51 14.30 -11.43
N GLU A 14 5.18 14.14 -12.71
CA GLU A 14 6.15 14.08 -13.80
C GLU A 14 6.87 15.43 -14.01
N ALA A 15 6.14 16.54 -13.90
CA ALA A 15 6.69 17.89 -14.08
C ALA A 15 7.54 18.36 -12.89
N GLU A 16 7.06 18.18 -11.67
CA GLU A 16 7.72 18.71 -10.46
C GLU A 16 8.75 17.73 -9.86
N GLN A 17 8.66 16.44 -10.19
CA GLN A 17 9.52 15.36 -9.67
C GLN A 17 9.80 15.48 -8.16
N PRO A 18 8.76 15.59 -7.32
CA PRO A 18 8.95 15.83 -5.90
C PRO A 18 9.65 14.63 -5.23
N ALA A 19 10.71 14.90 -4.48
CA ALA A 19 11.37 13.86 -3.68
C ALA A 19 10.49 13.35 -2.52
N ARG A 20 9.56 14.20 -2.04
CA ARG A 20 8.58 13.92 -0.97
C ARG A 20 7.37 14.84 -1.13
N ILE A 21 6.21 14.37 -0.72
CA ILE A 21 4.99 15.17 -0.57
C ILE A 21 4.83 15.57 0.90
N ASP A 22 5.24 16.79 1.23
CA ASP A 22 4.88 17.47 2.47
C ASP A 22 3.70 18.43 2.25
N ARG A 23 3.34 19.18 3.29
CA ARG A 23 2.21 20.12 3.25
C ARG A 23 2.31 21.15 2.13
N ASP A 24 3.51 21.65 1.85
CA ASP A 24 3.71 22.68 0.82
C ASP A 24 3.59 22.07 -0.57
N ALA A 25 4.23 20.92 -0.80
CA ALA A 25 4.07 20.15 -2.03
C ALA A 25 2.60 19.75 -2.25
N PHE A 26 1.88 19.34 -1.19
CA PHE A 26 0.46 19.01 -1.26
C PHE A 26 -0.42 20.22 -1.62
N ALA A 27 -0.14 21.39 -1.03
CA ALA A 27 -0.85 22.62 -1.36
C ALA A 27 -0.58 23.08 -2.81
N ALA A 28 0.65 22.91 -3.31
CA ALA A 28 1.00 23.16 -4.71
C ALA A 28 0.25 22.21 -5.66
N LEU A 29 0.29 20.89 -5.38
CA LEU A 29 -0.46 19.88 -6.12
C LEU A 29 -1.96 20.19 -6.14
N LYS A 30 -2.55 20.53 -4.99
CA LYS A 30 -3.99 20.86 -4.89
C LYS A 30 -4.36 22.02 -5.80
N ARG A 31 -3.54 23.08 -5.85
CA ARG A 31 -3.74 24.22 -6.75
C ARG A 31 -3.64 23.81 -8.22
N ALA A 32 -2.61 23.04 -8.58
CA ALA A 32 -2.41 22.56 -9.95
C ALA A 32 -3.57 21.68 -10.44
N VAL A 33 -4.02 20.73 -9.62
CA VAL A 33 -5.17 19.87 -9.94
C VAL A 33 -6.44 20.69 -10.04
N ALA A 34 -6.70 21.61 -9.11
CA ALA A 34 -7.91 22.46 -9.14
C ALA A 34 -7.97 23.32 -10.41
N ALA A 35 -6.85 23.88 -10.86
CA ALA A 35 -6.77 24.69 -12.08
C ALA A 35 -7.07 23.88 -13.36
N GLY A 36 -6.76 22.57 -13.36
CA GLY A 36 -7.02 21.68 -14.49
C GLY A 36 -8.42 21.05 -14.51
N LEU A 37 -9.24 21.24 -13.48
CA LEU A 37 -10.57 20.62 -13.40
C LEU A 37 -11.64 21.43 -14.16
N PRO A 38 -12.64 20.75 -14.78
CA PRO A 38 -13.80 21.44 -15.36
C PRO A 38 -14.57 22.23 -14.29
N GLN A 39 -15.16 23.37 -14.69
CA GLN A 39 -16.00 24.19 -13.82
C GLN A 39 -17.07 23.35 -13.11
N GLY A 40 -17.24 23.59 -11.80
CA GLY A 40 -18.20 22.91 -10.94
C GLY A 40 -17.71 21.60 -10.30
N ARG A 41 -16.55 21.06 -10.70
CA ARG A 41 -16.00 19.85 -10.10
C ARG A 41 -15.21 20.18 -8.83
N ARG A 42 -15.63 19.62 -7.69
CA ARG A 42 -14.94 19.80 -6.41
C ARG A 42 -13.82 18.79 -6.23
N LEU A 43 -12.68 19.26 -5.74
CA LEU A 43 -11.55 18.43 -5.33
C LEU A 43 -11.68 18.11 -3.84
N SER A 44 -11.65 16.83 -3.50
CA SER A 44 -11.61 16.36 -2.11
C SER A 44 -10.16 16.14 -1.69
N ASP A 45 -9.74 16.77 -0.61
CA ASP A 45 -8.40 16.60 -0.04
C ASP A 45 -8.15 15.14 0.34
N ARG A 46 -9.16 14.48 0.92
CA ARG A 46 -9.08 13.06 1.27
C ARG A 46 -8.84 12.19 0.05
N TYR A 47 -9.58 12.44 -1.03
CA TYR A 47 -9.42 11.69 -2.27
C TYR A 47 -8.03 11.91 -2.90
N LEU A 48 -7.54 13.14 -2.88
CA LEU A 48 -6.20 13.47 -3.39
C LEU A 48 -5.10 12.80 -2.56
N VAL A 49 -5.24 12.81 -1.23
CA VAL A 49 -4.36 12.04 -0.33
C VAL A 49 -4.42 10.57 -0.69
N ASP A 50 -5.60 9.95 -0.76
CA ASP A 50 -5.71 8.51 -1.09
C ASP A 50 -5.03 8.17 -2.44
N LEU A 51 -5.13 9.05 -3.44
CA LEU A 51 -4.41 8.90 -4.71
C LEU A 51 -2.89 8.99 -4.53
N LEU A 52 -2.38 9.94 -3.74
CA LEU A 52 -0.96 10.05 -3.40
C LEU A 52 -0.45 8.83 -2.65
N LEU A 53 -1.23 8.34 -1.68
CA LEU A 53 -0.87 7.18 -0.87
C LEU A 53 -0.82 5.88 -1.68
N ALA A 54 -1.50 5.85 -2.83
CA ALA A 54 -1.43 4.75 -3.81
C ALA A 54 -0.21 4.84 -4.73
N THR A 55 0.54 5.94 -4.72
CA THR A 55 1.84 6.06 -5.40
C THR A 55 2.97 5.56 -4.49
N ASP A 56 4.15 5.32 -5.06
CA ASP A 56 5.35 5.00 -4.27
C ASP A 56 6.10 6.26 -3.76
N LEU A 57 5.55 7.46 -3.97
CA LEU A 57 6.17 8.69 -3.47
C LEU A 57 6.11 8.75 -1.93
N PRO A 58 7.21 9.18 -1.27
CA PRO A 58 7.19 9.47 0.15
C PRO A 58 6.17 10.57 0.46
N VAL A 59 5.15 10.27 1.26
CA VAL A 59 4.19 11.25 1.79
C VAL A 59 4.51 11.50 3.26
N GLU A 60 4.44 12.75 3.71
CA GLU A 60 4.64 13.13 5.11
C GLU A 60 3.54 12.53 6.02
N ARG A 61 3.90 12.16 7.25
CA ARG A 61 2.98 11.55 8.22
C ARG A 61 1.73 12.40 8.49
N SER A 62 1.86 13.72 8.53
CA SER A 62 0.72 14.61 8.80
C SER A 62 -0.34 14.62 7.70
N LEU A 63 0.01 14.14 6.50
CA LEU A 63 -0.88 13.92 5.37
C LEU A 63 -1.32 12.45 5.25
N GLY A 64 -1.07 11.64 6.28
CA GLY A 64 -1.38 10.22 6.33
C GLY A 64 -0.25 9.31 5.85
N GLY A 65 0.93 9.85 5.52
CA GLY A 65 2.17 9.14 5.13
C GLY A 65 2.60 8.00 6.06
N ILE A 66 3.22 6.94 5.52
CA ILE A 66 3.84 5.90 6.38
C ILE A 66 5.18 6.42 6.92
N ALA A 67 5.51 6.01 8.15
CA ALA A 67 6.87 5.97 8.69
C ALA A 67 7.92 5.58 7.64
N VAL A 68 9.04 6.32 7.63
CA VAL A 68 10.08 6.20 6.61
C VAL A 68 10.65 4.79 6.51
N ASP A 69 10.89 4.19 7.66
CA ASP A 69 11.49 2.87 7.82
C ASP A 69 10.53 1.72 7.46
N LEU A 70 9.22 1.99 7.38
CA LEU A 70 8.22 1.04 6.89
C LEU A 70 7.97 1.15 5.40
N ARG A 71 8.49 2.19 4.74
CA ARG A 71 8.39 2.33 3.28
C ARG A 71 9.19 1.22 2.61
N GLY A 72 8.60 0.60 1.60
CA GLY A 72 9.24 -0.48 0.86
C GLY A 72 9.23 -1.84 1.55
N ARG A 73 9.09 -1.95 2.89
CA ARG A 73 9.11 -3.26 3.59
C ARG A 73 8.10 -4.29 3.06
N LEU A 74 7.00 -3.85 2.44
CA LEU A 74 6.03 -4.72 1.79
C LEU A 74 6.05 -4.51 0.26
N HIS A 75 6.81 -5.36 -0.42
CA HIS A 75 6.94 -5.40 -1.87
C HIS A 75 5.90 -6.33 -2.51
N THR A 76 4.79 -5.79 -3.00
CA THR A 76 3.71 -6.60 -3.62
C THR A 76 4.12 -7.28 -4.93
N SER A 77 5.24 -6.90 -5.53
CA SER A 77 5.85 -7.57 -6.70
C SER A 77 6.55 -8.87 -6.36
N ARG A 78 6.83 -9.14 -5.08
CA ARG A 78 7.50 -10.35 -4.61
C ARG A 78 6.68 -10.99 -3.49
N PRO A 79 5.62 -11.75 -3.85
CA PRO A 79 4.64 -12.23 -2.88
C PRO A 79 5.21 -12.98 -1.69
N ASP A 80 6.18 -13.88 -1.92
CA ASP A 80 6.76 -14.68 -0.84
C ASP A 80 7.62 -13.83 0.11
N GLU A 81 8.44 -12.91 -0.43
CA GLU A 81 9.20 -11.94 0.40
C GLU A 81 8.27 -11.05 1.22
N ALA A 82 7.14 -10.62 0.64
CA ALA A 82 6.16 -9.80 1.34
C ALA A 82 5.46 -10.58 2.48
N LEU A 83 5.22 -11.88 2.32
CA LEU A 83 4.67 -12.73 3.40
C LEU A 83 5.67 -12.87 4.56
N ASP A 84 6.95 -13.04 4.28
CA ASP A 84 7.98 -13.08 5.33
C ASP A 84 8.09 -11.73 6.04
N ALA A 85 8.06 -10.63 5.30
CA ALA A 85 8.03 -9.29 5.87
C ALA A 85 6.80 -9.07 6.78
N LEU A 86 5.61 -9.59 6.42
CA LEU A 86 4.43 -9.53 7.30
C LEU A 86 4.67 -10.27 8.63
N ALA A 87 5.37 -11.39 8.62
CA ALA A 87 5.72 -12.11 9.86
C ALA A 87 6.66 -11.28 10.74
N GLU A 88 7.62 -10.58 10.15
CA GLU A 88 8.48 -9.64 10.87
C GLU A 88 7.69 -8.48 11.48
N LEU A 89 6.79 -7.87 10.70
CA LEU A 89 5.91 -6.80 11.18
C LEU A 89 5.00 -7.29 12.31
N GLY A 90 4.60 -8.57 12.31
CA GLY A 90 3.84 -9.19 13.40
C GLY A 90 4.60 -9.22 14.73
N ARG A 91 5.88 -9.63 14.69
CA ARG A 91 6.76 -9.60 15.87
C ARG A 91 6.98 -8.17 16.38
N GLU A 92 7.16 -7.23 15.46
CA GLU A 92 7.32 -5.83 15.82
C GLU A 92 6.03 -5.24 16.42
N TYR A 93 4.87 -5.62 15.88
CA TYR A 93 3.56 -5.20 16.38
C TYR A 93 3.33 -5.65 17.82
N GLU A 94 3.75 -6.87 18.16
CA GLU A 94 3.66 -7.42 19.51
C GLU A 94 4.43 -6.55 20.52
N ALA A 95 5.69 -6.23 20.21
CA ALA A 95 6.58 -5.43 21.06
C ALA A 95 6.29 -3.91 21.04
N ALA A 96 5.52 -3.43 20.06
CA ALA A 96 5.30 -2.02 19.82
C ALA A 96 4.29 -1.36 20.78
N GLY A 97 4.48 -0.07 21.04
CA GLY A 97 3.46 0.81 21.61
C GLY A 97 2.36 1.19 20.61
N ALA A 98 1.30 1.87 21.08
CA ALA A 98 0.10 2.16 20.30
C ALA A 98 0.36 2.93 18.98
N GLU A 99 1.22 3.94 19.01
CA GLU A 99 1.57 4.71 17.80
C GLU A 99 2.25 3.82 16.75
N ARG A 100 3.26 3.06 17.18
CA ARG A 100 3.99 2.19 16.26
C ARG A 100 3.12 1.05 15.72
N ARG A 101 2.20 0.51 16.53
CA ARG A 101 1.18 -0.44 16.06
C ARG A 101 0.30 0.15 14.96
N ARG A 102 -0.07 1.43 15.06
CA ARG A 102 -0.82 2.14 14.01
C ARG A 102 0.01 2.28 12.74
N ASP A 103 1.27 2.73 12.84
CA ASP A 103 2.19 2.84 11.71
C ASP A 103 2.32 1.51 10.95
N LEU A 104 2.50 0.41 11.68
CA LEU A 104 2.58 -0.94 11.11
C LEU A 104 1.28 -1.33 10.37
N ARG A 105 0.12 -1.09 10.99
CA ARG A 105 -1.19 -1.35 10.34
C ARG A 105 -1.39 -0.51 9.08
N ASP A 106 -1.00 0.76 9.11
CA ASP A 106 -1.13 1.65 7.95
C ASP A 106 -0.22 1.19 6.79
N ALA A 107 0.97 0.66 7.09
CA ALA A 107 1.84 0.06 6.08
C ALA A 107 1.19 -1.16 5.41
N VAL A 108 0.58 -2.06 6.19
CA VAL A 108 -0.11 -3.25 5.65
C VAL A 108 -1.36 -2.86 4.85
N LEU A 109 -2.15 -1.91 5.33
CA LEU A 109 -3.33 -1.39 4.61
C LEU A 109 -2.96 -0.84 3.24
N ARG A 110 -1.86 -0.10 3.14
CA ARG A 110 -1.39 0.44 1.85
C ARG A 110 -0.82 -0.62 0.93
N ALA A 111 -0.15 -1.64 1.46
CA ALA A 111 0.26 -2.78 0.66
C ALA A 111 -0.96 -3.50 0.05
N LYS A 112 -2.03 -3.67 0.83
CA LYS A 112 -3.33 -4.19 0.37
C LYS A 112 -3.92 -3.32 -0.75
N ASP A 113 -3.99 -2.01 -0.55
CA ASP A 113 -4.60 -1.12 -1.54
C ASP A 113 -3.79 -1.05 -2.86
N ARG A 114 -2.46 -1.16 -2.79
CA ARG A 114 -1.59 -1.30 -3.97
C ARG A 114 -1.73 -2.65 -4.68
N LEU A 115 -2.00 -3.72 -3.94
CA LEU A 115 -2.20 -5.06 -4.51
C LEU A 115 -3.56 -5.23 -5.19
N ARG A 116 -4.62 -4.63 -4.64
CA ARG A 116 -6.01 -4.76 -5.13
C ARG A 116 -6.17 -4.59 -6.65
N PRO A 117 -5.66 -3.53 -7.31
CA PRO A 117 -5.82 -3.38 -8.75
C PRO A 117 -5.03 -4.42 -9.56
N ARG A 118 -4.00 -5.06 -9.00
CA ARG A 118 -3.22 -6.10 -9.66
C ARG A 118 -3.95 -7.44 -9.69
N LEU A 119 -4.73 -7.75 -8.65
CA LEU A 119 -5.59 -8.95 -8.61
C LEU A 119 -6.69 -8.93 -9.68
N ALA A 120 -7.17 -7.75 -10.05
CA ALA A 120 -8.20 -7.60 -11.07
C ALA A 120 -7.68 -7.83 -12.51
N ARG A 121 -6.37 -8.05 -12.69
CA ARG A 121 -5.74 -8.22 -14.01
C ARG A 121 -5.28 -9.66 -14.18
N PRO A 122 -5.51 -10.29 -15.35
CA PRO A 122 -4.93 -11.59 -15.66
C PRO A 122 -3.40 -11.55 -15.52
N SER A 123 -2.81 -12.52 -14.84
CA SER A 123 -1.37 -12.61 -14.60
C SER A 123 -0.95 -14.07 -14.44
N ALA A 124 0.26 -14.41 -14.88
CA ALA A 124 0.89 -15.70 -14.59
C ALA A 124 1.11 -15.91 -13.08
N ASP A 125 1.22 -14.82 -12.32
CA ASP A 125 1.45 -14.85 -10.87
C ASP A 125 0.15 -14.81 -10.05
N ALA A 126 -1.03 -15.05 -10.64
CA ALA A 126 -2.33 -14.88 -10.00
C ALA A 126 -2.42 -15.60 -8.63
N GLU A 127 -2.03 -16.88 -8.57
CA GLU A 127 -2.04 -17.66 -7.32
C GLU A 127 -1.16 -17.04 -6.23
N ALA A 128 0.02 -16.54 -6.60
CA ALA A 128 0.93 -15.92 -5.65
C ALA A 128 0.39 -14.57 -5.14
N LEU A 129 -0.23 -13.78 -6.01
CA LEU A 129 -0.86 -12.51 -5.65
C LEU A 129 -2.10 -12.72 -4.76
N GLU A 130 -2.93 -13.72 -5.04
CA GLU A 130 -4.07 -14.10 -4.19
C GLU A 130 -3.61 -14.56 -2.82
N ARG A 131 -2.55 -15.37 -2.75
CA ARG A 131 -1.95 -15.79 -1.49
C ARG A 131 -1.44 -14.60 -0.67
N LEU A 132 -0.75 -13.65 -1.30
CA LEU A 132 -0.33 -12.42 -0.62
C LEU A 132 -1.55 -11.61 -0.14
N TRP A 133 -2.62 -11.53 -0.94
CA TRP A 133 -3.85 -10.83 -0.55
C TRP A 133 -4.48 -11.43 0.71
N GLN A 134 -4.61 -12.75 0.75
CA GLN A 134 -5.07 -13.45 1.95
C GLN A 134 -4.16 -13.15 3.14
N GLY A 135 -2.85 -13.20 2.95
CA GLY A 135 -1.89 -12.88 4.01
C GLY A 135 -2.04 -11.46 4.56
N LEU A 136 -2.23 -10.46 3.70
CA LEU A 136 -2.48 -9.08 4.09
C LEU A 136 -3.78 -8.95 4.90
N LEU A 137 -4.85 -9.64 4.50
CA LEU A 137 -6.12 -9.63 5.23
C LEU A 137 -5.98 -10.30 6.60
N THR A 138 -5.39 -11.49 6.66
CA THR A 138 -5.16 -12.21 7.92
C THR A 138 -4.34 -11.39 8.90
N TRP A 139 -3.27 -10.74 8.41
CA TRP A 139 -2.46 -9.86 9.26
C TRP A 139 -3.27 -8.66 9.78
N LEU A 140 -4.10 -8.04 8.94
CA LEU A 140 -4.94 -6.89 9.34
C LEU A 140 -6.04 -7.27 10.33
N GLU A 141 -6.55 -8.49 10.28
CA GLU A 141 -7.50 -9.02 11.27
C GLU A 141 -6.80 -9.23 12.61
N ASN A 142 -5.69 -9.98 12.61
CA ASN A 142 -4.90 -10.22 13.82
C ASN A 142 -3.41 -10.47 13.48
N PRO A 143 -2.51 -9.50 13.75
CA PRO A 143 -1.08 -9.65 13.45
C PRO A 143 -0.42 -10.82 14.18
N LEU A 144 -0.92 -11.21 15.36
CA LEU A 144 -0.28 -12.21 16.21
C LEU A 144 -0.51 -13.65 15.71
N VAL A 145 -1.58 -13.90 14.96
CA VAL A 145 -1.88 -15.22 14.39
C VAL A 145 -1.25 -15.43 13.01
N PHE A 146 -0.68 -14.38 12.43
CA PHE A 146 -0.17 -14.42 11.06
C PHE A 146 1.01 -15.40 10.90
N ALA A 147 1.99 -15.39 11.81
CA ALA A 147 3.13 -16.29 11.71
C ALA A 147 2.74 -17.78 11.84
N PRO A 148 1.90 -18.18 12.82
CA PRO A 148 1.31 -19.52 12.84
C PRO A 148 0.54 -19.89 11.56
N TRP A 149 -0.28 -18.96 11.04
CA TRP A 149 -1.03 -19.16 9.80
C TRP A 149 -0.12 -19.39 8.60
N LEU A 150 0.94 -18.58 8.45
CA LEU A 150 1.91 -18.70 7.36
C LEU A 150 2.64 -20.05 7.40
N ALA A 151 3.00 -20.52 8.60
CA ALA A 151 3.62 -21.83 8.78
C ALA A 151 2.68 -22.98 8.37
N ALA A 152 1.41 -22.91 8.77
CA ALA A 152 0.41 -23.91 8.40
C ALA A 152 0.19 -23.96 6.88
N MET A 153 0.07 -22.80 6.24
CA MET A 153 -0.04 -22.66 4.78
C MET A 153 1.14 -23.28 4.02
N ARG A 154 2.38 -22.95 4.44
CA ARG A 154 3.59 -23.50 3.82
C ARG A 154 3.65 -25.03 3.94
N LYS A 155 3.25 -25.57 5.09
CA LYS A 155 3.17 -27.01 5.32
C LYS A 155 2.13 -27.69 4.44
N ALA A 156 0.96 -27.08 4.23
CA ALA A 156 -0.08 -27.60 3.33
C ALA A 156 0.44 -27.67 1.88
N LYS A 157 1.04 -26.59 1.37
CA LYS A 157 1.59 -26.54 0.01
C LYS A 157 2.73 -27.54 -0.22
N ALA A 158 3.58 -27.76 0.79
CA ALA A 158 4.64 -28.77 0.71
C ALA A 158 4.07 -30.19 0.62
N ARG A 159 2.96 -30.48 1.29
CA ARG A 159 2.28 -31.79 1.23
C ARG A 159 1.65 -32.03 -0.15
N GLU A 160 0.98 -31.05 -0.72
CA GLU A 160 0.38 -31.15 -2.07
C GLU A 160 1.43 -31.45 -3.16
N ARG A 161 2.64 -30.90 -3.02
CA ARG A 161 3.76 -31.17 -3.93
C ARG A 161 4.37 -32.56 -3.82
N LEU A 162 4.11 -33.29 -2.74
CA LEU A 162 4.60 -34.67 -2.55
C LEU A 162 3.59 -35.71 -3.06
N VAL A 163 2.35 -35.28 -3.33
CA VAL A 163 1.24 -36.15 -3.77
C VAL A 163 1.01 -36.04 -5.28
N ASN A 164 1.52 -34.99 -5.92
CA ASN A 164 1.53 -34.78 -7.37
C ASN A 164 2.93 -35.06 -7.94
#